data_AF-A0A3N2ML01-F1
#
_entry.id   AF-A0A3N2ML01-F1
#
_cell.length_a   1.000
_cell.length_b   1.000
_cell.length_c   1.000
_cell.angle_alpha   90.00
_cell.angle_beta   90.00
_cell.angle_gamma   90.00
#
_symmetry.space_group_name_H-M   'P 1'
#
loop_
_entity.id
_entity.type
_entity.pdbx_description
1 polymer ?
#
loop_
_entity_poly.entity_id
_entity_poly.type
_entity_poly.pdbx_seq_one_letter_code
_entity_poly.pdbx_strand_id
1 'polypeptide(L)'
;MNANRLHPHDNVRIELLFDDRIEDAYQGSGYHNIGEAILAAFNGNPRKYLNIEDYVFAVTDLTTGTSGRYRVNAGGNITHLS
;
A
#
# COMPACT_ATOMS: atom_id res chain seq x y z
N MET A 1 10.65 10.99 -12.04
CA MET A 1 9.77 10.30 -11.08
C MET A 1 9.71 8.85 -11.51
N ASN A 2 10.53 7.98 -10.93
CA ASN A 2 10.33 6.55 -11.12
C ASN A 2 9.05 6.22 -10.37
N ALA A 3 7.96 5.98 -11.11
CA ALA A 3 6.81 5.29 -10.53
C ALA A 3 7.38 4.01 -9.89
N ASN A 4 7.17 3.80 -8.59
CA ASN A 4 7.56 2.56 -7.91
C ASN A 4 6.85 1.41 -8.64
N ARG A 5 7.52 0.86 -9.64
CA ARG A 5 7.08 -0.30 -10.39
C ARG A 5 7.42 -1.48 -9.51
N LEU A 6 6.40 -2.09 -8.95
CA LEU A 6 6.52 -3.41 -8.34
C LEU A 6 6.64 -4.44 -9.44
N HIS A 7 7.56 -5.37 -9.25
CA HIS A 7 7.64 -6.61 -9.99
C HIS A 7 6.97 -7.73 -9.19
N PRO A 8 6.37 -8.74 -9.84
CA PRO A 8 5.70 -9.82 -9.13
C PRO A 8 6.58 -10.62 -8.17
N HIS A 9 7.90 -10.54 -8.30
CA HIS A 9 8.85 -11.24 -7.42
C HIS A 9 9.30 -10.38 -6.22
N ASP A 10 8.90 -9.11 -6.18
CA ASP A 10 9.23 -8.21 -5.08
C ASP A 10 8.50 -8.64 -3.82
N ASN A 11 9.21 -8.61 -2.70
CA ASN A 11 8.64 -8.86 -1.39
C ASN A 11 8.25 -7.52 -0.78
N VAL A 12 6.96 -7.25 -0.68
CA VAL A 12 6.44 -5.93 -0.37
C VAL A 12 5.80 -5.94 1.01
N ARG A 13 6.19 -4.99 1.84
CA ARG A 13 5.52 -4.67 3.11
C ARG A 13 4.65 -3.43 2.91
N ILE A 14 3.39 -3.52 3.28
CA ILE A 14 2.41 -2.45 3.23
C ILE A 14 1.93 -2.17 4.64
N GLU A 15 2.19 -0.97 5.14
CA GLU A 15 1.69 -0.50 6.42
C GLU A 15 0.47 0.38 6.18
N LEU A 16 -0.62 0.11 6.91
CA LEU A 16 -1.86 0.86 6.84
C LEU A 16 -1.85 1.86 7.99
N LEU A 17 -1.78 3.14 7.65
CA LEU A 17 -1.77 4.22 8.62
C LEU A 17 -3.15 4.88 8.66
N PHE A 18 -3.71 4.98 9.85
CA PHE A 18 -4.91 5.77 10.13
C PHE A 18 -4.53 6.83 11.16
N ASP A 19 -4.88 8.10 10.89
CA ASP A 19 -4.49 9.23 11.76
C ASP A 19 -2.99 9.22 12.12
N ASP A 20 -2.14 8.99 11.11
CA ASP A 20 -0.67 8.86 11.19
C ASP A 20 -0.13 7.77 12.12
N ARG A 21 -0.98 6.82 12.56
CA ARG A 21 -0.59 5.64 13.34
C ARG A 21 -0.68 4.38 12.50
N ILE A 22 0.32 3.52 12.62
CA ILE A 22 0.29 2.20 11.99
C ILE A 22 -0.77 1.36 12.70
N GLU A 23 -1.86 1.09 12.00
CA GLU A 23 -2.97 0.27 12.49
C GLU A 23 -2.75 -1.20 12.20
N ASP A 24 -2.16 -1.50 11.04
CA ASP A 24 -1.89 -2.85 10.58
C ASP A 24 -0.73 -2.87 9.59
N ALA A 25 -0.17 -4.05 9.36
CA ALA A 25 0.84 -4.28 8.34
C ALA A 25 0.61 -5.62 7.64
N TYR A 26 0.71 -5.58 6.32
CA TYR A 26 0.60 -6.74 5.46
C TYR A 26 1.91 -6.93 4.69
N GLN A 27 2.34 -8.18 4.52
CA GLN A 27 3.51 -8.51 3.71
C GLN A 27 3.15 -9.57 2.68
N GLY A 28 3.55 -9.36 1.44
CA GLY A 28 3.25 -10.29 0.34
C GLY A 28 4.07 -10.01 -0.91
N SER A 29 3.86 -10.84 -1.92
CA SER A 29 4.47 -10.74 -3.25
C SER A 29 3.44 -11.08 -4.33
N GLY A 30 3.83 -11.00 -5.60
CA GLY A 30 2.97 -11.31 -6.74
C GLY A 30 2.24 -10.11 -7.35
N TYR A 31 2.58 -8.89 -6.94
CA TYR A 31 1.91 -7.67 -7.41
C TYR A 31 2.59 -7.09 -8.66
N HIS A 32 1.78 -6.64 -9.62
CA HIS A 32 2.27 -5.99 -10.84
C HIS A 32 2.35 -4.46 -10.70
N ASN A 33 1.70 -3.91 -9.67
CA ASN A 33 1.67 -2.49 -9.38
C ASN A 33 1.30 -2.23 -7.92
N ILE A 34 1.54 -1.00 -7.47
CA ILE A 34 1.24 -0.52 -6.11
C ILE A 34 -0.24 -0.72 -5.74
N GLY A 35 -1.16 -0.57 -6.68
CA GLY A 35 -2.59 -0.69 -6.39
C GLY A 35 -3.04 -2.09 -6.05
N GLU A 36 -2.52 -3.09 -6.75
CA GLU A 36 -2.75 -4.49 -6.39
C GLU A 36 -2.27 -4.79 -4.97
N ALA A 37 -1.08 -4.29 -4.61
CA ALA A 37 -0.52 -4.48 -3.27
C ALA A 37 -1.37 -3.79 -2.18
N ILE A 38 -1.80 -2.54 -2.42
CA ILE A 38 -2.67 -1.77 -1.51
C ILE A 38 -4.02 -2.47 -1.32
N LEU A 39 -4.65 -2.90 -2.42
CA LEU A 39 -5.94 -3.59 -2.37
C LEU A 39 -5.83 -4.94 -1.65
N ALA A 40 -4.76 -5.69 -1.89
CA ALA A 40 -4.51 -6.94 -1.16
C ALA A 40 -4.36 -6.70 0.34
N ALA A 41 -3.58 -5.69 0.73
CA ALA A 41 -3.37 -5.32 2.13
C ALA A 41 -4.67 -4.87 2.82
N PHE A 42 -5.44 -3.98 2.19
CA PHE A 42 -6.74 -3.55 2.69
C PHE A 42 -7.75 -4.70 2.78
N ASN A 43 -7.76 -5.59 1.77
CA ASN A 43 -8.60 -6.79 1.79
C ASN A 43 -8.11 -7.89 2.76
N GLY A 44 -6.87 -7.84 3.23
CA GLY A 44 -6.37 -8.71 4.28
C GLY A 44 -6.68 -8.20 5.69
N ASN A 45 -6.88 -6.89 5.85
CA ASN A 45 -7.05 -6.25 7.15
C ASN A 45 -8.40 -6.66 7.79
N PRO A 46 -8.44 -7.13 9.05
CA PRO A 46 -9.68 -7.46 9.77
C PRO A 46 -10.54 -6.23 10.12
N ARG A 47 -10.01 -5.01 10.00
CA ARG A 47 -10.67 -3.73 10.31
C ARG A 47 -11.26 -3.00 9.10
N LYS A 48 -11.74 -3.71 8.08
CA LYS A 48 -12.36 -3.12 6.86
C LYS A 48 -13.64 -2.30 7.07
N TYR A 49 -14.02 -2.03 8.31
CA TYR A 49 -15.16 -1.18 8.64
C TYR A 49 -14.89 0.31 8.38
N LEU A 50 -13.63 0.70 8.14
CA LEU A 50 -13.24 2.03 7.68
C LEU A 50 -13.06 2.07 6.15
N ASN A 51 -13.24 3.23 5.54
CA ASN A 51 -13.07 3.36 4.09
C ASN A 51 -11.59 3.31 3.74
N ILE A 52 -11.26 2.72 2.59
CA ILE A 52 -9.88 2.66 2.08
C ILE A 52 -9.26 4.05 1.91
N GLU A 53 -10.09 5.07 1.68
CA GLU A 53 -9.72 6.48 1.52
C GLU A 53 -9.20 7.13 2.80
N ASP A 54 -9.58 6.59 3.97
CA ASP A 54 -9.17 7.12 5.26
C ASP A 54 -7.74 6.72 5.63
N TYR A 55 -7.16 5.76 4.90
CA TYR A 55 -5.83 5.23 5.16
C TYR A 55 -4.75 5.89 4.29
N VAL A 56 -3.56 6.06 4.86
CA VAL A 56 -2.31 6.20 4.11
C VAL A 56 -1.63 4.84 4.06
N PHE A 57 -1.20 4.43 2.87
CA PHE A 57 -0.49 3.18 2.67
C PHE A 57 0.99 3.47 2.48
N ALA A 58 1.82 3.08 3.44
CA ALA A 58 3.27 3.10 3.26
C ALA A 58 3.70 1.76 2.65
N VAL A 59 4.16 1.81 1.41
CA VAL A 59 4.58 0.62 0.66
C VAL A 59 6.09 0.60 0.60
N THR A 60 6.68 -0.48 1.10
CA THR A 60 8.12 -0.71 1.08
C THR A 60 8.40 -2.01 0.33
N ASP A 61 9.14 -1.92 -0.76
CA ASP A 61 9.75 -3.09 -1.38
C ASP A 61 10.97 -3.48 -0.56
N LEU A 62 10.90 -4.64 0.08
CA LEU A 62 11.97 -5.18 0.93
C LEU A 62 13.14 -5.74 0.11
N THR A 63 12.95 -6.00 -1.19
CA THR A 63 14.00 -6.47 -2.08
C THR A 63 14.94 -5.33 -2.45
N THR A 64 14.39 -4.17 -2.84
CA THR A 64 15.19 -2.99 -3.24
C THR A 64 15.41 -1.98 -2.13
N GLY A 65 14.63 -2.05 -1.04
CA GLY A 65 14.59 -1.05 0.03
C GLY A 65 13.85 0.23 -0.35
N THR A 66 13.22 0.29 -1.53
CA THR A 66 12.49 1.47 -2.01
C THR A 66 11.15 1.58 -1.30
N SER A 67 10.80 2.77 -0.83
CA SER A 67 9.52 3.04 -0.20
C SER A 67 8.79 4.22 -0.83
N GLY A 68 7.48 4.28 -0.61
CA GLY A 68 6.64 5.41 -0.99
C GLY A 68 5.33 5.37 -0.21
N ARG A 69 4.68 6.54 -0.05
CA ARG A 69 3.38 6.65 0.62
C ARG A 69 2.30 6.91 -0.41
N TYR A 70 1.11 6.36 -0.16
CA TYR A 70 0.02 6.37 -1.13
C TYR A 70 -1.32 6.59 -0.44
N ARG A 71 -2.24 7.25 -1.15
CA ARG A 71 -3.67 7.33 -0.78
C ARG A 71 -4.55 6.89 -1.93
N VAL A 72 -5.67 6.25 -1.60
CA VAL A 72 -6.76 5.98 -2.53
C VAL A 72 -7.77 7.12 -2.42
N ASN A 73 -8.23 7.66 -3.54
CA ASN A 73 -9.29 8.66 -3.54
C ASN A 73 -10.68 8.04 -3.80
N ALA A 74 -11.74 8.83 -3.64
CA ALA A 74 -13.13 8.39 -3.86
C ALA A 74 -13.43 7.79 -5.25
N GLY A 75 -12.57 8.05 -6.24
CA GLY A 75 -12.66 7.45 -7.58
C GLY A 75 -11.89 6.13 -7.72
N GLY A 76 -11.31 5.61 -6.64
CA GLY A 76 -10.45 4.42 -6.64
C GLY A 76 -9.04 4.66 -7.21
N ASN A 77 -8.65 5.92 -7.45
CA ASN A 77 -7.33 6.23 -7.99
C ASN A 77 -6.29 6.38 -6.89
N ILE A 78 -5.07 5.96 -7.19
CA ILE A 78 -3.95 6.01 -6.26
C ILE A 78 -3.11 7.26 -6.51
N THR A 79 -2.86 8.01 -5.44
CA THR A 79 -2.00 9.19 -5.46
C THR A 79 -0.77 8.93 -4.60
N HIS A 80 0.42 9.19 -5.17
CA HIS A 80 1.67 9.13 -4.43
C HIS A 80 1.84 10.39 -3.56
N LEU A 81 2.19 10.17 -2.30
CA LEU A 81 2.50 11.19 -1.30
C LEU A 81 4.01 11.11 -1.07
N SER A 82 4.72 12.17 -1.42
CA SER A 82 6.19 12.28 -1.32
C SER A 82 6.72 11.96 0.08
#